data_AF-A0A7R9FSM3-F1
#
_entry.id   AF-A0A7R9FSM3-F1
#
_cell.length_a   1.000
_cell.length_b   1.000
_cell.length_c   1.000
_cell.angle_alpha   90.00
_cell.angle_beta   90.00
_cell.angle_gamma   90.00
#
_symmetry.space_group_name_H-M   'P 1'
#
loop_
_entity.id
_entity.type
_entity.pdbx_description
1 polymer ?
#
loop_
_entity_poly.entity_id
_entity_poly.type
_entity_poly.pdbx_seq_one_letter_code
_entity_poly.pdbx_strand_id
1 'polypeptide(L)'
;WIFYTERNYNSGDFGIVEWVFGDNYCGNLGPTNNDVSSLRYAGRQNNWKEDAITLYGLTVFSGNAHLDLIDSSDVLMPSVQSIIISGERDWTVYSLPNFAGIEHCLVPEAGMYVGFFPNLSLLGINSVRSYRKGCFSDKKIRSGQHGVVMDRE
;
A
#
# COMPACT_ATOMS: atom_id res chain seq x y z
N TRP A 1 -3.08 2.13 10.54
CA TRP A 1 -3.74 3.43 10.35
C TRP A 1 -2.87 4.33 9.50
N ILE A 2 -3.50 5.13 8.64
CA ILE A 2 -2.85 6.13 7.80
C ILE A 2 -3.54 7.47 8.10
N PHE A 3 -2.75 8.50 8.31
CA PHE A 3 -3.13 9.85 8.71
C PHE A 3 -2.71 10.82 7.62
N TYR A 4 -3.59 11.76 7.31
CA TYR A 4 -3.44 12.67 6.18
C TYR A 4 -3.66 14.10 6.66
N THR A 5 -2.82 15.03 6.21
CA THR A 5 -3.01 16.43 6.58
C THR A 5 -4.20 17.07 5.89
N GLU A 6 -4.57 16.59 4.71
CA GLU A 6 -5.71 17.09 3.96
C GLU A 6 -6.96 16.21 4.12
N ARG A 7 -8.09 16.77 3.71
CA ARG A 7 -9.36 16.03 3.64
C ARG A 7 -9.30 14.99 2.53
N ASN A 8 -10.23 14.03 2.58
CA ASN A 8 -10.40 13.02 1.52
C ASN A 8 -9.12 12.25 1.17
N TYR A 9 -8.27 11.96 2.16
CA TYR A 9 -7.05 11.16 1.99
C TYR A 9 -6.05 11.76 0.99
N ASN A 10 -5.88 13.10 1.01
CA ASN A 10 -5.05 13.87 0.08
C ASN A 10 -5.39 13.62 -1.41
N SER A 11 -6.67 13.40 -1.75
CA SER A 11 -7.06 13.03 -3.12
C SER A 11 -6.99 14.16 -4.15
N GLY A 12 -6.94 15.42 -3.71
CA GLY A 12 -6.95 16.59 -4.60
C GLY A 12 -5.97 17.70 -4.18
N ASP A 13 -5.34 17.55 -3.02
CA ASP A 13 -4.46 18.54 -2.42
C ASP A 13 -3.14 17.86 -2.04
N PHE A 14 -2.04 18.61 -2.11
CA PHE A 14 -0.76 18.15 -1.61
C PHE A 14 -0.83 18.10 -0.08
N GLY A 15 -0.50 16.95 0.50
CA GLY A 15 -0.55 16.77 1.94
C GLY A 15 0.48 15.77 2.43
N ILE A 16 0.82 15.87 3.72
CA ILE A 16 1.71 14.93 4.39
C ILE A 16 0.90 13.69 4.74
N VAL A 17 1.54 12.53 4.58
CA VAL A 17 0.99 11.24 5.00
C VAL A 17 1.90 10.62 6.05
N GLU A 18 1.30 10.13 7.12
CA GLU A 18 1.98 9.36 8.16
C GLU A 18 1.21 8.08 8.43
N TRP A 19 1.90 6.97 8.66
CA TRP A 19 1.24 5.70 8.95
C TRP A 19 1.87 5.00 10.14
N VAL A 20 1.02 4.38 10.95
CA VAL A 20 1.42 3.53 12.09
C VAL A 20 0.61 2.24 12.08
N PHE A 21 1.21 1.16 12.56
CA PHE A 21 0.61 -0.17 12.64
C PHE A 21 1.05 -0.85 13.94
N GLY A 22 0.28 -1.84 14.40
CA GLY A 22 0.56 -2.57 15.64
C GLY A 22 -0.68 -2.84 16.48
N ASP A 23 -0.52 -3.69 17.48
CA ASP A 23 -1.54 -3.99 18.50
C ASP A 23 -1.34 -3.09 19.71
N ASN A 24 -2.38 -2.39 20.17
CA ASN A 24 -2.32 -1.49 21.33
C ASN A 24 -1.14 -0.49 21.25
N TYR A 25 -0.74 -0.10 20.05
CA TYR A 25 0.36 0.83 19.83
C TYR A 25 -0.07 2.25 20.16
N CYS A 26 0.74 2.93 20.98
CA CYS A 26 0.60 4.34 21.29
C CYS A 26 1.91 5.04 20.96
N GLY A 27 1.82 6.15 20.23
CA GLY A 27 2.96 6.95 19.83
C GLY A 27 2.49 8.32 19.36
N ASN A 28 3.42 9.27 19.33
CA ASN A 28 3.15 10.60 18.81
C ASN A 28 3.28 10.59 17.28
N LEU A 29 2.33 11.22 16.60
CA LEU A 29 2.47 11.54 15.19
C LEU A 29 3.48 12.69 15.06
N GLY A 30 4.43 12.54 14.14
CA GLY A 30 5.52 13.50 13.93
C GLY A 30 5.29 14.37 12.69
N PRO A 31 5.48 13.80 11.48
CA PRO A 31 5.36 14.50 10.21
C PRO A 31 4.10 15.33 10.02
N THR A 32 2.96 14.87 10.53
CA THR A 32 1.67 15.58 10.38
C THR A 32 1.56 16.85 11.23
N ASN A 33 2.48 17.09 12.17
CA ASN A 33 2.53 18.29 13.03
C ASN A 33 1.20 18.70 13.67
N ASN A 34 0.42 17.70 14.12
CA ASN A 34 -0.94 17.84 14.68
C ASN A 34 -2.02 18.34 13.71
N ASP A 35 -1.77 18.32 12.41
CA ASP A 35 -2.70 18.82 11.40
C ASP A 35 -3.38 17.69 10.63
N VAL A 36 -3.95 16.71 11.31
CA VAL A 36 -4.63 15.58 10.65
C VAL A 36 -6.08 15.95 10.31
N SER A 37 -6.43 15.95 9.03
CA SER A 37 -7.78 16.24 8.55
C SER A 37 -8.55 15.02 8.07
N SER A 38 -7.88 13.91 7.77
CA SER A 38 -8.53 12.63 7.47
C SER A 38 -7.65 11.45 7.85
N LEU A 39 -8.25 10.27 8.01
CA LEU A 39 -7.56 9.05 8.40
C LEU A 39 -8.30 7.81 7.90
N ARG A 40 -7.56 6.71 7.68
CA ARG A 40 -8.16 5.40 7.34
C ARG A 40 -7.32 4.22 7.80
N TYR A 41 -7.91 3.03 7.73
CA TYR A 41 -7.22 1.76 7.93
C TYR A 41 -6.70 1.20 6.60
N ALA A 42 -5.68 0.36 6.69
CA ALA A 42 -5.23 -0.53 5.61
C ALA A 42 -5.35 -1.97 6.12
N GLY A 43 -5.60 -2.91 5.21
CA GLY A 43 -5.94 -4.28 5.59
C GLY A 43 -7.30 -4.36 6.29
N ARG A 44 -7.57 -5.49 6.96
CA ARG A 44 -8.85 -5.71 7.64
C ARG A 44 -8.91 -4.97 8.98
N GLN A 45 -9.98 -4.20 9.20
CA GLN A 45 -10.13 -3.30 10.36
C GLN A 45 -9.94 -3.99 11.73
N ASN A 46 -10.41 -5.23 11.87
CA ASN A 46 -10.34 -6.00 13.12
C ASN A 46 -9.17 -7.01 13.15
N ASN A 47 -8.39 -7.12 12.07
CA ASN A 47 -7.27 -8.04 11.99
C ASN A 47 -6.25 -7.56 10.95
N TRP A 48 -5.36 -6.64 11.34
CA TRP A 48 -4.29 -6.15 10.47
C TRP A 48 -3.20 -7.19 10.19
N LYS A 49 -3.26 -8.38 10.80
CA LYS A 49 -2.38 -9.52 10.51
C LYS A 49 -2.98 -10.49 9.50
N GLU A 50 -4.20 -10.25 9.04
CA GLU A 50 -4.82 -11.04 7.99
C GLU A 50 -4.20 -10.69 6.63
N ASP A 51 -3.95 -11.72 5.82
CA ASP A 51 -3.39 -11.58 4.48
C ASP A 51 -4.32 -10.78 3.58
N ALA A 52 -3.94 -9.54 3.27
CA ALA A 52 -4.68 -8.65 2.42
C ALA A 52 -3.75 -7.77 1.59
N ILE A 53 -4.28 -7.27 0.48
CA ILE A 53 -3.65 -6.25 -0.34
C ILE A 53 -4.57 -5.04 -0.40
N THR A 54 -4.03 -3.86 -0.09
CA THR A 54 -4.74 -2.59 -0.24
C THR A 54 -4.05 -1.77 -1.33
N LEU A 55 -4.78 -1.49 -2.40
CA LEU A 55 -4.33 -0.70 -3.54
C LEU A 55 -4.73 0.76 -3.35
N TYR A 56 -3.88 1.68 -3.79
CA TYR A 56 -4.12 3.11 -3.70
C TYR A 56 -3.89 3.80 -5.05
N GLY A 57 -4.79 4.73 -5.38
CA GLY A 57 -4.77 5.43 -6.67
C GLY A 57 -3.65 6.44 -6.82
N LEU A 58 -3.09 6.92 -5.71
CA LEU A 58 -1.98 7.88 -5.67
C LEU A 58 -0.79 7.31 -4.90
N THR A 59 0.34 8.01 -4.97
CA THR A 59 1.53 7.72 -4.17
C THR A 59 1.25 7.91 -2.67
N VAL A 60 2.16 7.36 -1.86
CA VAL A 60 2.18 7.50 -0.40
C VAL A 60 0.83 7.14 0.24
N PHE A 61 0.16 6.13 -0.32
CA PHE A 61 -1.12 5.60 0.16
C PHE A 61 -2.25 6.63 0.18
N SER A 62 -2.27 7.55 -0.77
CA SER A 62 -3.29 8.61 -0.89
C SER A 62 -4.40 8.27 -1.91
N GLY A 63 -5.45 9.09 -1.93
CA GLY A 63 -6.54 8.97 -2.89
C GLY A 63 -7.43 7.74 -2.68
N ASN A 64 -8.11 7.30 -3.75
CA ASN A 64 -9.01 6.14 -3.71
C ASN A 64 -8.27 4.87 -3.30
N ALA A 65 -8.93 4.01 -2.52
CA ALA A 65 -8.38 2.74 -2.08
C ALA A 65 -9.30 1.57 -2.40
N HIS A 66 -8.70 0.41 -2.62
CA HIS A 66 -9.40 -0.86 -2.78
C HIS A 66 -8.70 -1.93 -1.94
N LEU A 67 -9.47 -2.67 -1.15
CA LEU A 67 -8.97 -3.74 -0.28
C LEU A 67 -9.47 -5.07 -0.81
N ASP A 68 -8.55 -6.03 -0.96
CA ASP A 68 -8.90 -7.42 -1.21
C ASP A 68 -8.19 -8.40 -0.30
N LEU A 69 -8.88 -9.51 -0.05
CA LEU A 69 -8.41 -10.66 0.72
C LEU A 69 -8.07 -11.86 -0.18
N ILE A 70 -8.44 -11.78 -1.46
CA ILE A 70 -8.34 -12.85 -2.45
C ILE A 70 -7.67 -12.32 -3.71
N ASP A 71 -7.33 -13.25 -4.61
CA ASP A 71 -6.79 -12.93 -5.93
C ASP A 71 -7.82 -12.13 -6.74
N SER A 72 -7.32 -11.22 -7.59
CA SER A 72 -8.14 -10.55 -8.59
C SER A 72 -7.50 -10.68 -9.97
N SER A 73 -8.27 -11.20 -10.92
CA SER A 73 -7.86 -11.31 -12.32
C SER A 73 -8.00 -10.00 -13.10
N ASP A 74 -8.63 -8.96 -12.55
CA ASP A 74 -8.70 -7.64 -13.18
C ASP A 74 -8.80 -6.51 -12.15
N VAL A 75 -8.08 -5.43 -12.38
CA VAL A 75 -8.12 -4.22 -11.56
C VAL A 75 -8.94 -3.16 -12.27
N LEU A 76 -10.09 -2.81 -11.68
CA LEU A 76 -11.00 -1.78 -12.19
C LEU A 76 -10.62 -0.36 -11.77
N MET A 77 -9.65 -0.22 -10.87
CA MET A 77 -9.10 1.08 -10.49
C MET A 77 -8.35 1.70 -11.69
N PRO A 78 -8.57 2.99 -12.02
CA PRO A 78 -7.92 3.63 -13.18
C PRO A 78 -6.39 3.64 -13.11
N SER A 79 -5.84 3.72 -11.90
CA SER A 79 -4.40 3.69 -11.64
C SER A 79 -4.16 3.12 -10.25
N VAL A 80 -3.03 2.42 -10.08
CA VAL A 80 -2.51 1.96 -8.81
C VAL A 80 -1.09 2.49 -8.70
N GLN A 81 -0.82 3.31 -7.69
CA GLN A 81 0.48 3.99 -7.54
C GLN A 81 1.18 3.65 -6.24
N SER A 82 0.45 3.14 -5.25
CA SER A 82 1.02 2.62 -4.02
C SER A 82 0.20 1.45 -3.46
N ILE A 83 0.84 0.60 -2.67
CA ILE A 83 0.26 -0.63 -2.13
C ILE A 83 0.68 -0.80 -0.67
N ILE A 84 -0.27 -1.23 0.16
CA ILE A 84 0.04 -1.82 1.47
C ILE A 84 -0.39 -3.28 1.45
N ILE A 85 0.52 -4.16 1.85
CA ILE A 85 0.21 -5.57 2.12
C ILE A 85 0.08 -5.72 3.63
N SER A 86 -0.96 -6.40 4.10
CA SER A 86 -1.07 -6.87 5.48
C SER A 86 -1.00 -8.40 5.51
N GLY A 87 -0.60 -8.95 6.65
CA GLY A 87 -0.32 -10.38 6.82
C GLY A 87 1.10 -10.78 6.45
N GLU A 88 1.34 -12.10 6.44
CA GLU A 88 2.66 -12.69 6.19
C GLU A 88 2.85 -13.13 4.74
N ARG A 89 1.76 -13.15 3.95
CA ARG A 89 1.84 -13.63 2.58
C ARG A 89 2.34 -12.56 1.63
N ASP A 90 3.27 -12.98 0.80
CA ASP A 90 3.68 -12.27 -0.42
C ASP A 90 2.47 -12.11 -1.35
N TRP A 91 2.54 -11.12 -2.23
CA TRP A 91 1.58 -10.93 -3.33
C TRP A 91 2.32 -10.69 -4.63
N THR A 92 1.85 -11.27 -5.72
CA THR A 92 2.39 -10.98 -7.06
C THR A 92 1.43 -10.07 -7.79
N VAL A 93 1.94 -8.94 -8.28
CA VAL A 93 1.21 -7.98 -9.12
C VAL A 93 1.64 -8.14 -10.58
N TYR A 94 0.69 -7.90 -11.49
CA TYR A 94 0.84 -8.14 -12.93
C TYR A 94 0.44 -6.91 -13.73
N SER A 95 1.16 -6.63 -14.81
CA SER A 95 0.88 -5.47 -15.67
C SER A 95 -0.34 -5.66 -16.58
N LEU A 96 -0.85 -6.89 -16.74
CA LEU A 96 -2.04 -7.20 -17.55
C LEU A 96 -3.09 -7.97 -16.72
N PRO A 97 -4.36 -8.00 -17.17
CA PRO A 97 -5.38 -8.88 -16.58
C PRO A 97 -5.01 -10.37 -16.68
N ASN A 98 -5.70 -11.19 -15.90
CA ASN A 98 -5.57 -12.65 -15.86
C ASN A 98 -4.15 -13.15 -15.51
N PHE A 99 -3.46 -12.44 -14.62
CA PHE A 99 -2.13 -12.80 -14.11
C PHE A 99 -1.06 -12.89 -15.21
N ALA A 100 -1.12 -11.98 -16.17
CA ALA A 100 -0.25 -11.96 -17.35
C ALA A 100 0.60 -10.68 -17.43
N GLY A 101 1.55 -10.67 -18.36
CA GLY A 101 2.47 -9.55 -18.56
C GLY A 101 3.62 -9.55 -17.56
N ILE A 102 4.17 -8.36 -17.29
CA ILE A 102 5.29 -8.19 -16.37
C ILE A 102 4.79 -8.40 -14.93
N GLU A 103 5.50 -9.24 -14.20
CA GLU A 103 5.15 -9.67 -12.86
C GLU A 103 6.18 -9.27 -11.81
N HIS A 104 5.71 -8.84 -10.66
CA HIS A 104 6.55 -8.47 -9.52
C HIS A 104 6.00 -9.08 -8.24
N CYS A 105 6.86 -9.77 -7.50
CA CYS A 105 6.51 -10.33 -6.21
C CYS A 105 6.81 -9.31 -5.10
N LEU A 106 5.76 -8.78 -4.50
CA LEU A 106 5.80 -7.87 -3.37
C LEU A 106 5.88 -8.67 -2.08
N VAL A 107 6.96 -8.47 -1.34
CA VAL A 107 7.30 -9.24 -0.16
C VAL A 107 7.23 -8.31 1.06
N PRO A 108 6.32 -8.56 2.00
CA PRO A 108 6.32 -7.88 3.31
C PRO A 108 7.67 -8.01 3.99
N GLU A 109 7.96 -7.09 4.92
CA GLU A 109 9.19 -7.18 5.68
C GLU A 109 9.20 -8.43 6.57
N ALA A 110 10.33 -9.13 6.64
CA ALA A 110 10.41 -10.39 7.37
C ALA A 110 10.16 -10.16 8.87
N GLY A 111 9.24 -10.94 9.46
CA GLY A 111 8.83 -10.77 10.85
C GLY A 111 7.87 -9.59 11.08
N MET A 112 7.47 -8.89 10.01
CA MET A 112 6.44 -7.87 10.04
C MET A 112 5.22 -8.35 9.27
N TYR A 113 4.04 -8.19 9.86
CA TYR A 113 2.75 -8.47 9.21
C TYR A 113 2.34 -7.37 8.23
N VAL A 114 3.26 -6.52 7.78
CA VAL A 114 2.95 -5.40 6.87
C VAL A 114 4.10 -5.16 5.89
N GLY A 115 3.76 -4.88 4.64
CA GLY A 115 4.66 -4.37 3.61
C GLY A 115 4.17 -3.04 3.05
N PHE A 116 5.08 -2.07 2.93
CA PHE A 116 4.80 -0.72 2.46
C PHE A 116 5.48 -0.46 1.11
N PHE A 117 4.68 -0.14 0.09
CA PHE A 117 5.14 0.19 -1.25
C PHE A 117 4.59 1.58 -1.64
N PRO A 118 5.17 2.67 -1.13
CA PRO A 118 4.59 4.02 -1.24
C PRO A 118 4.68 4.61 -2.64
N ASN A 119 5.55 4.08 -3.51
CA ASN A 119 5.67 4.54 -4.88
C ASN A 119 6.09 3.36 -5.78
N LEU A 120 5.13 2.84 -6.55
CA LEU A 120 5.35 1.70 -7.43
C LEU A 120 6.25 2.00 -8.63
N SER A 121 6.22 3.22 -9.17
CA SER A 121 7.02 3.58 -10.35
C SER A 121 8.52 3.60 -10.03
N LEU A 122 8.90 4.04 -8.82
CA LEU A 122 10.28 3.94 -8.32
C LEU A 122 10.77 2.49 -8.17
N LEU A 123 9.86 1.53 -8.10
CA LEU A 123 10.14 0.09 -8.04
C LEU A 123 10.09 -0.57 -9.42
N GLY A 124 9.89 0.22 -10.48
CA GLY A 124 9.72 -0.24 -11.86
C GLY A 124 8.37 -0.90 -12.13
N ILE A 125 7.37 -0.71 -11.27
CA ILE A 125 6.00 -1.18 -11.46
C ILE A 125 5.15 0.00 -11.96
N ASN A 126 4.94 0.06 -13.27
CA ASN A 126 4.21 1.16 -13.91
C ASN A 126 2.73 0.87 -14.14
N SER A 127 2.30 -0.37 -13.93
CA SER A 127 0.90 -0.79 -14.10
C SER A 127 0.61 -2.01 -13.25
N VAL A 128 -0.56 -2.02 -12.62
CA VAL A 128 -1.12 -3.18 -11.91
C VAL A 128 -2.52 -3.42 -12.45
N ARG A 129 -2.71 -4.54 -13.12
CA ARG A 129 -3.96 -4.95 -13.78
C ARG A 129 -4.49 -6.28 -13.32
N SER A 130 -3.72 -7.06 -12.55
CA SER A 130 -4.21 -8.19 -11.76
C SER A 130 -3.21 -8.49 -10.63
N TYR A 131 -3.62 -9.27 -9.63
CA TYR A 131 -2.76 -9.72 -8.54
C TYR A 131 -3.25 -11.02 -7.93
N ARG A 132 -2.30 -11.81 -7.42
CA ARG A 132 -2.59 -13.04 -6.67
C ARG A 132 -1.71 -13.19 -5.46
N LYS A 133 -2.28 -13.80 -4.42
CA LYS A 133 -1.61 -14.11 -3.16
C LYS A 133 -0.57 -15.20 -3.38
N GLY A 134 0.65 -14.95 -2.94
CA GLY A 134 1.83 -15.77 -3.15
C GLY A 134 2.84 -15.11 -4.10
N CYS A 135 4.04 -15.69 -4.13
CA CYS A 135 5.17 -15.23 -4.93
C CYS A 135 5.33 -16.09 -6.18
N PHE A 136 5.01 -15.54 -7.35
CA PHE A 136 5.05 -16.23 -8.64
C PHE A 136 5.87 -15.45 -9.67
N SER A 137 6.85 -14.70 -9.19
CA SER A 137 7.79 -13.92 -9.97
C SER A 137 9.18 -14.14 -9.38
N ASP A 138 10.19 -14.25 -10.24
CA ASP A 138 11.59 -14.23 -9.81
C ASP A 138 12.02 -12.83 -9.35
N LYS A 139 11.30 -11.79 -9.78
CA LYS A 139 11.55 -10.39 -9.40
C LYS A 139 10.85 -10.05 -8.08
N LYS A 140 11.58 -10.27 -6.98
CA LYS A 140 11.12 -9.94 -5.63
C LYS A 140 11.45 -8.50 -5.26
N ILE A 141 10.44 -7.75 -4.83
CA ILE A 141 10.58 -6.42 -4.23
C ILE A 141 10.19 -6.54 -2.77
N ARG A 142 11.15 -6.24 -1.90
CA ARG A 142 10.94 -6.23 -0.45
C ARG A 142 10.54 -4.83 -0.01
N SER A 143 9.60 -4.76 0.93
CA SER A 143 9.30 -3.53 1.64
C SER A 143 10.59 -2.98 2.28
N GLY A 144 10.88 -1.70 2.05
CA GLY A 144 11.97 -1.01 2.74
C GLY A 144 11.49 -0.43 4.07
N GLN A 145 12.35 -0.42 5.08
CA GLN A 145 12.10 0.35 6.31
C GLN A 145 12.16 1.84 5.98
N HIS A 146 11.02 2.55 6.06
CA HIS A 146 10.87 3.87 6.68
C HIS A 146 9.52 4.50 6.33
N GLY A 147 8.71 4.72 7.37
CA GLY A 147 7.57 5.62 7.31
C GLY A 147 8.02 7.06 7.49
N VAL A 148 8.54 7.68 6.43
CA VAL A 148 8.40 9.10 6.05
C VAL A 148 8.80 9.19 4.58
N VAL A 149 7.86 9.48 3.68
CA VAL A 149 8.18 9.93 2.32
C VAL A 149 7.63 11.33 2.18
N MET A 150 8.52 12.33 2.18
CA MET A 150 8.15 13.68 1.74
C MET A 150 8.17 13.66 0.22
N ASP A 151 7.00 13.76 -0.41
CA ASP A 151 6.92 13.97 -1.87
C ASP A 151 7.56 15.35 -2.14
N ARG A 152 8.69 15.35 -2.85
CA ARG A 152 9.35 16.57 -3.33
C ARG A 152 9.38 16.50 -4.85
N GLU A 153 9.03 17.65 -5.43
CA GLU A 153 8.89 18.03 -6.85
C GLU A 153 9.79 17.27 -7.84
#